data_AF-A0A522CBQ7-F1
#
_entry.id   AF-A0A522CBQ7-F1
#
_cell.length_a   1.000
_cell.length_b   1.000
_cell.length_c   1.000
_cell.angle_alpha   90.00
_cell.angle_beta   90.00
_cell.angle_gamma   90.00
#
_symmetry.space_group_name_H-M   'P 1'
#
loop_
_entity.id
_entity.type
_entity.pdbx_description
1 polymer ?
#
loop_
_entity_poly.entity_id
_entity_poly.type
_entity_poly.pdbx_seq_one_letter_code
_entity_poly.pdbx_strand_id
1 'polypeptide(L)'
;MGGSSGKIWLVPALGAMLVWGLWAFLPKIALQTMQPHSVIFYEAFGSLCVSMPVLFFYLKGKLQKDARALGIIGASSALTVTAIMCYFYALKHGPVAVVVTLTAMYPVISLVLARIFYKERINKIQMIAVVMAMLSIVLLAIPE
;
A
#
# COMPACT_ATOMS: atom_id res chain seq x y z
N MET A 1 17.67 29.11 -12.95
CA MET A 1 17.14 28.87 -11.58
C MET A 1 16.67 27.42 -11.50
N GLY A 2 17.58 26.49 -11.24
CA GLY A 2 17.29 25.06 -11.13
C GLY A 2 18.15 24.50 -10.00
N GLY A 3 17.51 23.98 -8.95
CA GLY A 3 18.27 23.55 -7.77
C GLY A 3 17.50 22.87 -6.63
N SER A 4 16.17 22.97 -6.52
CA SER A 4 15.43 22.33 -5.40
C SER A 4 14.30 21.37 -5.77
N SER A 5 13.90 21.25 -7.04
CA SER A 5 12.75 20.39 -7.44
C SER A 5 13.06 18.89 -7.50
N GLY A 6 14.33 18.46 -7.52
CA GLY A 6 14.68 17.05 -7.77
C GLY A 6 14.35 16.07 -6.65
N LYS A 7 14.07 16.55 -5.43
CA LYS A 7 13.95 15.72 -4.21
C LYS A 7 12.70 16.02 -3.37
N ILE A 8 11.82 16.92 -3.81
CA ILE A 8 10.61 17.29 -3.05
C ILE A 8 9.68 16.09 -2.80
N TRP A 9 9.74 15.06 -3.65
CA TRP A 9 8.97 13.83 -3.49
C TRP A 9 9.54 12.87 -2.43
N LEU A 10 10.82 13.01 -2.04
CA LEU A 10 11.45 12.11 -1.06
C LEU A 10 10.88 12.30 0.34
N VAL A 11 10.68 13.55 0.75
CA VAL A 11 10.12 13.88 2.08
C VAL A 11 8.73 13.25 2.29
N PRO A 12 7.74 13.45 1.41
CA PRO A 12 6.43 12.80 1.56
C PRO A 12 6.51 11.28 1.39
N ALA A 13 7.42 10.74 0.57
CA ALA A 13 7.62 9.29 0.46
C ALA A 13 8.15 8.66 1.77
N LEU A 14 9.12 9.31 2.43
CA LEU A 14 9.62 8.89 3.73
C LEU A 14 8.55 9.00 4.82
N GLY A 15 7.78 10.08 4.81
CA GLY A 15 6.62 10.22 5.69
C GLY A 15 5.60 9.11 5.48
N ALA A 16 5.29 8.80 4.22
CA ALA A 16 4.39 7.70 3.88
C ALA A 16 4.94 6.34 4.34
N MET A 17 6.24 6.08 4.22
CA MET A 17 6.87 4.84 4.71
C MET A 17 6.64 4.63 6.21
N LEU A 18 6.82 5.68 7.03
CA LEU A 18 6.59 5.61 8.47
C LEU A 18 5.12 5.38 8.81
N VAL A 19 4.23 6.11 8.14
CA VAL A 19 2.77 5.97 8.34
C VAL A 19 2.29 4.60 7.89
N TRP A 20 2.79 4.08 6.77
CA TRP A 20 2.47 2.72 6.30
C TRP A 20 2.96 1.64 7.26
N GLY A 21 4.14 1.81 7.86
CA GLY A 21 4.63 0.90 8.90
C GLY A 21 3.71 0.86 10.12
N LEU A 22 3.28 2.02 10.61
CA LEU A 22 2.32 2.11 11.71
C LEU A 22 0.95 1.53 11.32
N TRP A 23 0.46 1.88 10.13
CA TRP A 23 -0.80 1.38 9.59
C TRP A 23 -0.80 -0.14 9.45
N ALA A 24 0.29 -0.77 9.01
CA ALA A 24 0.35 -2.22 8.85
C ALA A 24 0.19 -2.98 10.19
N PHE A 25 0.54 -2.35 11.31
CA PHE A 25 0.49 -2.94 12.64
C PHE A 25 -0.86 -2.76 13.35
N LEU A 26 -1.49 -1.58 13.24
CA LEU A 26 -2.72 -1.25 13.99
C LEU A 26 -3.89 -2.24 13.77
N PRO A 27 -4.21 -2.68 12.54
CA PRO A 27 -5.27 -3.66 12.30
C PRO A 27 -5.06 -4.98 13.02
N LYS A 28 -3.80 -5.41 13.27
CA LYS A 28 -3.54 -6.64 14.03
C LYS A 28 -4.14 -6.55 15.43
N ILE A 29 -4.06 -5.39 16.09
CA ILE A 29 -4.64 -5.16 17.42
C ILE A 29 -6.16 -5.26 17.34
N ALA A 30 -6.77 -4.58 16.37
CA ALA A 30 -8.23 -4.62 16.18
C ALA A 30 -8.74 -6.03 15.84
N LEU A 31 -7.97 -6.82 15.09
CA LEU A 31 -8.32 -8.20 14.70
C LEU A 31 -8.32 -9.20 15.88
N GLN A 32 -7.77 -8.84 17.04
CA GLN A 32 -7.85 -9.65 18.26
C GLN A 32 -9.26 -9.67 18.85
N THR A 33 -10.02 -8.59 18.69
CA THR A 33 -11.37 -8.45 19.24
C THR A 33 -12.45 -8.40 18.16
N MET A 34 -12.10 -8.12 16.90
CA MET A 34 -13.02 -7.95 15.79
C MET A 34 -12.81 -8.97 14.66
N GLN A 35 -13.85 -9.16 13.85
CA GLN A 35 -13.73 -9.90 12.60
C GLN A 35 -13.14 -9.02 11.49
N PRO A 36 -12.39 -9.59 10.52
CA PRO A 36 -11.79 -8.82 9.42
C PRO A 36 -12.77 -7.92 8.68
N HIS A 37 -13.99 -8.40 8.41
CA HIS A 37 -15.03 -7.63 7.72
C HIS A 37 -15.40 -6.33 8.45
N SER A 38 -15.50 -6.37 9.78
CA SER A 38 -15.79 -5.19 10.60
C SER A 38 -14.63 -4.20 10.60
N VAL A 39 -13.39 -4.69 10.71
CA VAL A 39 -12.19 -3.83 10.70
C VAL A 39 -12.10 -3.05 9.38
N ILE A 40 -12.35 -3.70 8.25
CA ILE A 40 -12.32 -3.07 6.92
C ILE A 40 -13.41 -2.01 6.78
N PHE A 41 -14.60 -2.30 7.31
CA PHE A 41 -15.68 -1.32 7.32
C PHE A 41 -15.30 -0.07 8.12
N TYR A 42 -14.73 -0.24 9.32
CA TYR A 42 -14.27 0.88 10.14
C TYR A 42 -13.09 1.64 9.52
N GLU A 43 -12.19 0.96 8.80
CA GLU A 43 -11.13 1.63 8.03
C GLU A 43 -11.68 2.46 6.87
N ALA A 44 -12.64 1.92 6.12
CA ALA A 44 -13.28 2.65 5.04
C ALA A 44 -14.01 3.89 5.59
N PHE A 45 -14.69 3.74 6.72
CA PHE A 45 -15.35 4.84 7.41
C PHE A 45 -14.35 5.90 7.89
N GLY A 46 -13.25 5.48 8.55
CA GLY A 46 -12.19 6.38 8.98
C GLY A 46 -11.55 7.14 7.80
N SER A 47 -11.30 6.45 6.68
CA SER A 47 -10.78 7.06 5.45
C SER A 47 -11.74 8.09 4.85
N LEU A 48 -13.05 7.84 4.91
CA LEU A 48 -14.06 8.80 4.50
C LEU A 48 -14.07 10.04 5.41
N CYS A 49 -13.97 9.84 6.73
CA CYS A 49 -13.91 10.94 7.71
C CYS A 49 -12.67 11.82 7.52
N VAL A 50 -11.53 11.26 7.12
CA VAL A 50 -10.29 12.03 6.86
C VAL A 50 -10.34 12.72 5.49
N SER A 51 -10.87 12.05 4.46
CA SER A 51 -10.93 12.61 3.10
C SER A 51 -11.97 13.72 2.94
N MET A 52 -13.07 13.69 3.69
CA MET A 52 -14.13 14.70 3.60
C MET A 52 -13.65 16.12 3.94
N PRO A 53 -12.99 16.39 5.09
CA PRO A 53 -12.41 17.70 5.37
C PRO A 53 -11.45 18.18 4.29
N VAL A 54 -10.62 17.29 3.72
CA VAL A 54 -9.72 17.65 2.62
C VAL A 54 -10.51 18.11 1.39
N LEU A 55 -11.61 17.43 1.06
CA LEU A 55 -12.50 17.85 -0.02
C LEU A 55 -13.11 19.24 0.23
N PHE A 56 -13.57 19.51 1.45
CA PHE A 56 -14.24 20.78 1.77
C PHE A 56 -13.26 21.94 1.92
N PHE A 57 -12.17 21.78 2.67
CA PHE A 57 -11.24 22.87 2.98
C PHE A 57 -10.19 23.10 1.89
N TYR A 58 -9.67 22.02 1.28
CA TYR A 58 -8.57 22.12 0.33
C TYR A 58 -9.06 22.19 -1.11
N LEU A 59 -9.98 21.29 -1.50
CA LEU A 59 -10.55 21.25 -2.85
C LEU A 59 -11.73 22.21 -3.03
N LYS A 60 -12.22 22.86 -1.96
CA LYS A 60 -13.41 23.74 -1.98
C LYS A 60 -14.63 23.10 -2.64
N GLY A 61 -14.80 21.79 -2.46
CA GLY A 61 -15.87 20.99 -3.06
C GLY A 61 -15.74 20.75 -4.57
N LYS A 62 -14.65 21.16 -5.23
CA LYS A 62 -14.44 20.96 -6.66
C LYS A 62 -13.78 19.61 -6.92
N LEU A 63 -14.62 18.58 -7.12
CA LEU A 63 -14.16 17.28 -7.58
C LEU A 63 -13.83 17.33 -9.08
N GLN A 64 -12.65 16.83 -9.43
CA GLN A 64 -12.30 16.56 -10.82
C GLN A 64 -13.10 15.34 -11.30
N LYS A 65 -13.71 15.47 -12.48
CA LYS A 65 -14.57 14.44 -13.07
C LYS A 65 -13.99 14.05 -14.42
N ASP A 66 -13.11 13.06 -14.40
CA ASP A 66 -12.63 12.38 -15.61
C ASP A 66 -13.18 10.95 -15.57
N ALA A 67 -14.09 10.61 -16.48
CA ALA A 67 -14.76 9.31 -16.51
C ALA A 67 -13.76 8.14 -16.66
N ARG A 68 -12.68 8.34 -17.40
CA ARG A 68 -11.64 7.32 -17.57
C ARG A 68 -10.85 7.15 -16.27
N ALA A 69 -10.43 8.24 -15.66
CA ALA A 69 -9.72 8.21 -14.39
C ALA A 69 -10.60 7.61 -13.27
N LEU A 70 -11.89 7.96 -13.22
CA LEU A 70 -12.85 7.41 -12.28
C LEU A 70 -13.04 5.91 -12.46
N GLY A 71 -13.09 5.41 -13.70
CA GLY A 71 -13.11 3.97 -13.98
C GLY A 71 -11.87 3.25 -13.47
N ILE A 72 -10.68 3.82 -13.71
CA ILE A 72 -9.40 3.24 -13.26
C ILE A 72 -9.30 3.27 -11.73
N ILE A 73 -9.67 4.38 -11.09
CA ILE A 73 -9.65 4.53 -9.62
C ILE A 73 -10.68 3.59 -8.99
N GLY A 74 -11.85 3.42 -9.59
CA GLY A 74 -12.88 2.49 -9.14
C GLY A 74 -12.36 1.05 -9.16
N ALA A 75 -11.75 0.62 -10.25
CA ALA A 75 -11.12 -0.71 -10.35
C ALA A 75 -9.98 -0.88 -9.34
N SER A 76 -9.10 0.12 -9.21
CA SER A 76 -8.01 0.14 -8.23
C SER A 76 -8.53 0.03 -6.79
N SER A 77 -9.62 0.73 -6.48
CA SER A 77 -10.26 0.69 -5.16
C SER A 77 -10.84 -0.68 -4.85
N ALA A 78 -11.50 -1.32 -5.81
CA ALA A 78 -12.01 -2.68 -5.65
C ALA A 78 -10.87 -3.70 -5.41
N LEU A 79 -9.77 -3.59 -6.15
CA LEU A 79 -8.57 -4.40 -5.93
C LEU A 79 -7.95 -4.13 -4.55
N THR A 80 -7.92 -2.87 -4.12
CA THR A 80 -7.39 -2.47 -2.80
C THR A 80 -8.19 -3.09 -1.68
N VAL A 81 -9.53 -2.98 -1.72
CA VAL A 81 -10.39 -3.59 -0.70
C VAL A 81 -10.22 -5.11 -0.67
N THR A 82 -10.16 -5.75 -1.84
CA THR A 82 -9.92 -7.20 -1.95
C THR A 82 -8.56 -7.59 -1.35
N ALA A 83 -7.51 -6.83 -1.65
CA ALA A 83 -6.17 -7.06 -1.11
C ALA A 83 -6.13 -6.89 0.42
N ILE A 84 -6.80 -5.85 0.95
CA ILE A 84 -6.92 -5.61 2.39
C ILE A 84 -7.70 -6.74 3.08
N MET A 85 -8.76 -7.27 2.45
CA MET A 85 -9.48 -8.45 2.95
C MET A 85 -8.55 -9.65 3.11
N CYS A 86 -7.76 -9.97 2.07
CA CYS A 86 -6.77 -11.04 2.13
C CYS A 86 -5.69 -10.76 3.19
N TYR A 87 -5.21 -9.52 3.26
CA TYR A 87 -4.18 -9.10 4.21
C TYR A 87 -4.66 -9.24 5.67
N PHE A 88 -5.87 -8.81 5.99
CA PHE A 88 -6.42 -8.92 7.35
C PHE A 88 -6.74 -10.35 7.74
N TYR A 89 -7.19 -11.18 6.79
CA TYR A 89 -7.32 -12.61 7.02
C TYR A 89 -5.96 -13.24 7.36
N ALA A 90 -4.93 -12.96 6.56
CA ALA A 90 -3.57 -13.44 6.81
C ALA A 90 -3.01 -12.91 8.14
N LEU A 91 -3.20 -11.62 8.45
CA LEU A 91 -2.80 -11.03 9.72
C LEU A 91 -3.52 -11.67 10.90
N LYS A 92 -4.80 -12.07 10.76
CA LYS A 92 -5.54 -12.69 11.86
C LYS A 92 -4.99 -14.08 12.20
N HIS A 93 -4.61 -14.86 11.18
CA HIS A 93 -4.21 -16.26 11.33
C HIS A 93 -2.69 -16.51 11.30
N GLY A 94 -1.89 -15.51 10.93
CA GLY A 94 -0.45 -15.64 10.77
C GLY A 94 0.39 -14.70 11.65
N PRO A 95 1.71 -14.96 11.71
CA PRO A 95 2.66 -14.06 12.36
C PRO A 95 2.78 -12.75 11.60
N VAL A 96 2.71 -11.63 12.34
CA VAL A 96 2.71 -10.27 11.77
C VAL A 96 3.93 -10.02 10.91
N ALA A 97 5.12 -10.41 11.40
CA ALA A 97 6.38 -10.20 10.70
C ALA A 97 6.36 -10.84 9.30
N VAL A 98 5.97 -12.12 9.21
CA VAL A 98 5.93 -12.84 7.92
C VAL A 98 4.91 -12.22 6.97
N VAL A 99 3.70 -11.92 7.45
CA VAL A 99 2.62 -11.37 6.61
C VAL A 99 2.98 -9.97 6.09
N VAL A 100 3.50 -9.09 6.96
CA VAL A 100 3.93 -7.74 6.59
C VAL A 100 5.09 -7.78 5.59
N THR A 101 6.12 -8.61 5.83
CA THR A 101 7.26 -8.69 4.92
C THR A 101 6.86 -9.30 3.58
N LEU A 102 6.04 -10.35 3.58
CA LEU A 102 5.54 -10.99 2.35
C LEU A 102 4.75 -9.99 1.50
N THR A 103 3.82 -9.25 2.13
CA THR A 103 3.03 -8.25 1.39
C THR A 103 3.86 -7.06 0.93
N ALA A 104 4.93 -6.68 1.65
CA ALA A 104 5.88 -5.66 1.21
C ALA A 104 6.65 -5.99 -0.09
N MET A 105 6.49 -7.19 -0.66
CA MET A 105 6.99 -7.58 -1.99
C MET A 105 6.12 -7.15 -3.16
N TYR A 106 4.96 -6.53 -2.94
CA TYR A 106 4.16 -6.01 -4.04
C TYR A 106 4.96 -5.10 -5.03
N PRO A 107 6.03 -4.37 -4.64
CA PRO A 107 6.85 -3.62 -5.59
C PRO A 107 7.51 -4.50 -6.66
N VAL A 108 7.75 -5.78 -6.39
CA VAL A 108 8.27 -6.74 -7.39
C VAL A 108 7.26 -6.90 -8.53
N ILE A 109 5.99 -7.12 -8.18
CA ILE A 109 4.88 -7.22 -9.14
C ILE A 109 4.73 -5.87 -9.88
N SER A 110 4.80 -4.76 -9.15
CA SER A 110 4.75 -3.42 -9.72
C SER A 110 5.88 -3.17 -10.74
N LEU A 111 7.11 -3.59 -10.46
CA LEU A 111 8.25 -3.47 -11.38
C LEU A 111 8.03 -4.30 -12.66
N VAL A 112 7.49 -5.51 -12.54
CA VAL A 112 7.15 -6.34 -13.70
C VAL A 112 6.06 -5.69 -14.55
N LEU A 113 5.00 -5.19 -13.91
CA LEU A 113 3.94 -4.43 -14.58
C LEU A 113 4.50 -3.16 -15.23
N ALA A 114 5.41 -2.44 -14.56
CA ALA A 114 6.05 -1.25 -15.08
C ALA A 114 6.83 -1.54 -16.36
N ARG A 115 7.58 -2.65 -16.40
CA ARG A 115 8.25 -3.12 -17.61
C ARG A 115 7.27 -3.48 -18.73
N ILE A 116 6.16 -4.14 -18.41
CA ILE A 116 5.18 -4.59 -19.42
C ILE A 116 4.43 -3.39 -20.03
N PHE A 117 3.89 -2.51 -19.19
CA PHE A 117 3.01 -1.42 -19.62
C PHE A 117 3.77 -0.15 -20.02
N TYR A 118 4.82 0.21 -19.28
CA TYR A 118 5.59 1.44 -19.49
C TYR A 118 6.93 1.20 -20.19
N LYS A 119 7.27 -0.06 -20.52
CA LYS A 119 8.52 -0.45 -21.20
C LYS A 119 9.78 0.02 -20.48
N GLU A 120 9.70 0.19 -19.16
CA GLU A 120 10.84 0.58 -18.34
C GLU A 120 11.92 -0.51 -18.33
N ARG A 121 13.19 -0.09 -18.43
CA ARG A 121 14.33 -1.00 -18.38
C ARG A 121 14.63 -1.36 -16.92
N ILE A 122 14.37 -2.61 -16.56
CA ILE A 122 14.78 -3.15 -15.25
C ILE A 122 16.30 -3.29 -15.23
N ASN A 123 16.94 -2.60 -14.29
CA ASN A 123 18.39 -2.68 -14.08
C ASN A 123 18.76 -4.01 -13.39
N LYS A 124 19.96 -4.55 -13.66
CA LYS A 124 20.51 -5.74 -12.98
C LYS A 124 20.50 -5.60 -11.45
N ILE A 125 20.75 -4.38 -10.95
CA ILE A 125 20.71 -4.09 -9.50
C ILE A 125 19.30 -4.28 -8.91
N GLN A 126 18.26 -3.84 -9.62
CA GLN A 126 16.88 -4.04 -9.17
C GLN A 126 16.54 -5.53 -9.12
N MET A 127 17.04 -6.32 -10.07
CA MET A 127 16.83 -7.77 -10.09
C MET A 127 17.51 -8.46 -8.90
N ILE A 128 18.74 -8.04 -8.55
CA ILE A 128 19.43 -8.52 -7.35
C ILE A 128 18.64 -8.15 -6.10
N ALA A 129 18.13 -6.92 -6.01
CA ALA A 129 17.30 -6.49 -4.88
C ALA A 129 16.03 -7.34 -4.72
N VAL A 130 15.36 -7.67 -5.83
CA VAL A 130 14.20 -8.59 -5.82
C VAL A 130 14.58 -9.96 -5.26
N VAL A 131 15.69 -10.55 -5.75
CA VAL A 131 16.15 -11.87 -5.28
C VAL A 131 16.51 -11.84 -3.80
N MET A 132 17.25 -10.81 -3.35
CA MET A 132 17.60 -10.66 -1.94
C MET A 132 16.35 -10.53 -1.06
N ALA A 133 15.36 -9.77 -1.51
CA ALA A 133 14.15 -9.56 -0.73
C ALA A 133 13.27 -10.83 -0.65
N MET A 134 13.23 -11.63 -1.72
CA MET A 134 12.63 -12.97 -1.69
C MET A 134 13.33 -13.89 -0.68
N LEU A 135 14.67 -13.89 -0.64
CA LEU A 135 15.43 -14.68 0.32
C LEU A 135 15.17 -14.25 1.78
N SER A 136 15.05 -12.94 2.04
CA SER A 136 14.72 -12.43 3.37
C SER A 136 13.38 -12.96 3.90
N ILE A 137 12.39 -13.15 3.02
CA ILE A 137 11.07 -13.69 3.40
C ILE A 137 11.16 -15.17 3.71
N VAL A 138 11.87 -15.95 2.89
CA VAL A 138 12.06 -17.37 3.16
C VAL A 138 12.69 -17.54 4.53
N LEU A 139 13.70 -16.73 4.86
CA LEU A 139 14.35 -16.77 6.16
C LEU A 139 13.41 -16.40 7.32
N LEU A 140 12.58 -15.37 7.15
CA LEU A 140 11.58 -14.96 8.16
C LEU A 140 10.42 -15.95 8.33
N ALA A 141 10.11 -16.71 7.28
CA ALA A 141 9.02 -17.67 7.27
C ALA A 141 9.40 -19.02 7.92
N ILE A 142 10.68 -19.26 8.19
CA ILE A 142 11.15 -20.44 8.93
C ILE A 142 10.65 -20.31 10.38
N PRO A 143 9.74 -21.20 10.84
CA PRO A 143 9.34 -21.24 12.24
C PRO A 143 10.54 -21.63 13.10
N GLU A 144 10.70 -20.99 14.26
CA GLU A 144 11.66 -21.45 15.29
C GLU A 144 11.31 -22.86 15.79
#